data_AF-A0A4R0GYD0-F1
#
_entry.id   AF-A0A4R0GYD0-F1
#
_cell.length_a   1.000
_cell.length_b   1.000
_cell.length_c   1.000
_cell.angle_alpha   90.00
_cell.angle_beta   90.00
_cell.angle_gamma   90.00
#
_symmetry.space_group_name_H-M   'P 1'
#
loop_
_entity.id
_entity.type
_entity.pdbx_description
1 polymer ?
#
loop_
_entity_poly.entity_id
_entity_poly.type
_entity_poly.pdbx_seq_one_letter_code
_entity_poly.pdbx_strand_id
1 'polypeptide(L)' 'MKLRLHVHHVRSGGWCADIDDDNDRQPDDPYWCVDAWPTLESALAAGCAQLAELARITAPSRVSGYYEPALAA' A
#
# COMPACT_ATOMS: atom_id res chain seq x y z
N MET A 1 14.73 3.93 4.72
CA MET A 1 13.81 3.01 4.02
C MET A 1 13.50 3.57 2.64
N LYS A 2 13.38 2.74 1.61
CA LYS A 2 12.99 3.19 0.27
C LYS A 2 11.60 2.65 -0.04
N LEU A 3 10.59 3.52 0.06
CA LEU A 3 9.22 3.18 -0.26
C LEU A 3 9.00 3.14 -1.77
N ARG A 4 8.16 2.22 -2.22
CA ARG A 4 7.82 1.98 -3.62
C ARG A 4 6.34 1.78 -3.75
N LEU A 5 5.73 2.48 -4.70
CA LEU A 5 4.36 2.24 -5.12
C LEU A 5 4.36 1.13 -6.17
N HIS A 6 3.54 0.11 -5.97
CA HIS A 6 3.18 -0.84 -7.00
C HIS A 6 1.73 -0.63 -7.39
N VAL A 7 1.46 -0.73 -8.69
CA VAL A 7 0.10 -0.69 -9.23
C VAL A 7 -0.03 -1.83 -10.22
N HIS A 8 -1.00 -2.71 -10.00
CA HIS A 8 -1.19 -3.91 -10.79
C HIS A 8 -2.63 -4.07 -11.23
N HIS A 9 -2.84 -4.52 -12.46
CA HIS A 9 -4.16 -4.81 -12.98
C HIS A 9 -4.61 -6.19 -12.50
N VAL A 10 -5.81 -6.28 -11.95
CA VAL A 10 -6.33 -7.54 -11.41
C VAL A 10 -7.02 -8.34 -12.52
N ARG A 11 -6.89 -9.67 -12.48
CA ARG A 11 -7.53 -10.56 -13.47
C ARG A 11 -9.06 -10.41 -13.51
N SER A 12 -9.69 -10.12 -12.38
CA SER A 12 -11.14 -9.85 -12.27
C SER A 12 -11.57 -8.49 -12.83
N GLY A 13 -10.61 -7.67 -13.29
CA GLY A 13 -10.83 -6.29 -13.69
C GLY A 13 -10.51 -5.30 -12.57
N GLY A 14 -10.15 -4.08 -12.97
CA GLY A 14 -9.75 -3.01 -12.05
C GLY A 14 -8.27 -3.06 -11.69
N TRP A 15 -7.88 -2.18 -10.78
CA TRP A 15 -6.50 -1.97 -10.37
C TRP A 15 -6.37 -2.05 -8.85
N CYS A 16 -5.26 -2.61 -8.41
CA CYS A 16 -4.83 -2.59 -7.02
C CYS A 16 -3.57 -1.76 -6.90
N ALA A 17 -3.40 -1.12 -5.76
CA ALA A 17 -2.21 -0.34 -5.45
C ALA A 17 -1.76 -0.63 -4.01
N ASP A 18 -0.46 -0.82 -3.86
CA ASP A 18 0.20 -1.11 -2.59
C ASP A 18 1.50 -0.32 -2.46
N ILE A 19 1.91 -0.04 -1.22
CA ILE A 19 3.17 0.63 -0.92
C ILE A 19 4.01 -0.23 0.00
N ASP A 20 5.19 -0.57 -0.49
CA ASP A 20 6.15 -1.47 0.15
C ASP A 20 7.54 -0.85 0.24
N ASP A 21 8.45 -1.53 0.94
CA ASP A 21 9.87 -1.22 0.95
C ASP A 21 10.71 -2.32 0.28
N ASP A 22 12.02 -2.09 0.14
CA ASP A 22 12.92 -3.08 -0.49
C ASP A 22 13.11 -4.37 0.35
N ASN A 23 12.66 -4.40 1.61
CA ASN A 23 12.72 -5.59 2.47
C ASN A 23 11.50 -6.50 2.31
N ASP A 24 10.43 -6.01 1.69
CA ASP A 24 9.19 -6.74 1.41
C ASP A 24 8.73 -6.46 -0.02
N ARG A 25 9.40 -7.06 -1.00
CA ARG A 25 9.27 -6.69 -2.43
C ARG A 25 7.96 -7.14 -3.09
N GLN A 26 7.16 -7.99 -2.46
CA GLN A 26 5.86 -8.46 -2.96
C GLN A 26 4.91 -8.51 -1.75
N PRO A 27 3.63 -8.14 -1.87
CA PRO A 27 2.89 -7.61 -0.73
C PRO A 27 2.41 -8.73 0.19
N ASP A 28 3.26 -9.13 1.13
CA ASP A 28 2.86 -9.95 2.27
C ASP A 28 2.48 -9.04 3.46
N ASP A 29 3.15 -7.90 3.67
CA ASP A 29 2.81 -6.96 4.75
C ASP A 29 3.06 -5.48 4.38
N PRO A 30 2.21 -4.90 3.51
CA PRO A 30 2.43 -3.54 3.00
C PRO A 30 2.17 -2.46 4.04
N TYR A 31 2.71 -1.25 3.78
CA TYR A 31 2.40 -0.06 4.59
C TYR A 31 1.04 0.55 4.24
N TRP A 32 0.54 0.26 3.04
CA TRP A 32 -0.77 0.66 2.55
C TRP A 32 -1.16 -0.24 1.38
N CYS A 33 -2.44 -0.62 1.29
CA CYS A 33 -2.96 -1.41 0.18
C CYS A 33 -4.45 -1.08 -0.02
N VAL A 34 -4.86 -0.86 -1.27
CA VAL A 34 -6.27 -0.68 -1.66
C VAL A 34 -6.52 -1.36 -3.00
N ASP A 35 -7.62 -2.11 -3.03
CA ASP A 35 -8.06 -2.87 -4.19
C ASP A 35 -9.20 -2.17 -4.95
N ALA A 36 -9.52 -2.71 -6.12
CA ALA A 36 -10.73 -2.39 -6.89
C ALA A 36 -10.84 -0.94 -7.40
N TRP A 37 -9.73 -0.29 -7.71
CA TRP A 37 -9.74 0.98 -8.43
C TRP A 37 -10.30 0.82 -9.86
N PRO A 38 -11.20 1.70 -10.29
CA PRO A 38 -11.82 1.60 -11.62
C PRO A 38 -10.85 1.93 -12.76
N THR A 39 -9.83 2.76 -12.52
CA THR A 39 -8.85 3.17 -13.53
C THR A 39 -7.42 3.20 -12.98
N LEU A 40 -6.44 2.99 -13.86
CA LEU A 40 -5.02 3.11 -13.54
C LEU A 40 -4.68 4.50 -12.99
N GLU A 41 -5.26 5.54 -13.58
CA GLU A 41 -5.05 6.93 -13.16
C GLU A 41 -5.51 7.16 -11.71
N SER A 42 -6.69 6.65 -11.34
CA SER A 42 -7.19 6.79 -9.97
C SER A 42 -6.30 6.05 -8.96
N ALA A 43 -5.83 4.85 -9.30
CA ALA A 43 -4.91 4.08 -8.47
C ALA A 43 -3.55 4.77 -8.30
N LEU A 44 -2.99 5.31 -9.39
CA LEU A 44 -1.73 6.06 -9.36
C LEU A 44 -1.86 7.36 -8.56
N ALA A 45 -2.93 8.12 -8.76
CA ALA A 45 -3.14 9.38 -8.05
C ALA A 45 -3.23 9.16 -6.53
N ALA A 46 -4.04 8.18 -6.10
CA ALA A 46 -4.16 7.82 -4.69
C ALA A 46 -2.84 7.27 -4.12
N GLY A 47 -2.19 6.35 -4.84
CA GLY A 47 -0.93 5.76 -4.43
C GLY A 47 0.20 6.78 -4.30
N CYS A 48 0.32 7.73 -5.24
CA CYS A 48 1.30 8.81 -5.16
C CYS A 48 1.05 9.74 -3.97
N ALA A 49 -0.22 10.09 -3.71
CA ALA A 49 -0.57 10.92 -2.56
C ALA A 49 -0.20 10.23 -1.24
N GLN A 50 -0.54 8.95 -1.11
CA GLN A 50 -0.20 8.15 0.08
C GLN A 50 1.31 7.95 0.23
N LEU A 51 2.04 7.69 -0.86
CA LEU A 51 3.49 7.56 -0.84
C LEU A 51 4.16 8.85 -0.34
N ALA A 52 3.68 10.01 -0.79
CA ALA A 52 4.19 11.29 -0.33
C ALA A 52 3.94 11.52 1.17
N GLU A 53 2.84 11.00 1.71
CA GLU A 53 2.55 11.04 3.14
C GLU A 53 3.48 10.12 3.94
N LEU A 54 3.55 8.85 3.56
CA LEU A 54 4.39 7.84 4.23
C LEU A 54 5.88 8.21 4.18
N ALA A 55 6.35 8.82 3.10
CA ALA A 55 7.73 9.29 2.96
C ALA A 55 8.13 10.38 3.99
N ARG A 56 7.15 11.04 4.64
CA ARG A 56 7.41 12.02 5.72
C ARG A 56 7.46 11.38 7.10
N ILE A 57 7.02 10.14 7.25
CA ILE A 57 6.96 9.44 8.54
C ILE A 57 8.30 8.72 8.78
N THR A 58 8.93 8.93 9.94
CA THR A 58 10.23 8.32 10.27
C THR A 58 10.17 6.79 10.36
N ALA A 59 9.06 6.26 10.87
CA ALA A 59 8.81 4.83 11.03
C ALA A 59 7.31 4.54 10.78
N PRO A 60 6.87 4.45 9.50
CA PRO A 60 5.48 4.10 9.20
C PRO A 60 5.18 2.68 9.67
N SER A 61 3.93 2.43 10.04
CA SER A 61 3.46 1.11 10.49
C SER A 61 3.00 0.29 9.30
N ARG A 62 3.27 -1.02 9.33
CA ARG A 62 2.74 -1.98 8.35
C ARG A 62 1.27 -2.29 8.63
N VAL A 63 0.54 -2.74 7.62
CA VAL A 63 -0.90 -3.05 7.71
C VAL A 63 -1.16 -4.16 8.74
N SER A 64 -0.31 -5.19 8.81
CA SER A 64 -0.43 -6.25 9.84
C SER A 64 -0.39 -5.70 11.27
N GLY A 65 0.39 -4.64 11.49
CA GLY A 65 0.52 -3.96 12.78
C GLY A 65 -0.76 -3.27 13.27
N TYR A 66 -1.76 -3.08 12.40
CA TYR A 66 -3.09 -2.58 12.79
C TYR A 66 -4.05 -3.70 13.24
N TYR A 67 -3.83 -4.94 12.82
CA TYR A 67 -4.72 -6.06 13.16
C TYR A 67 -4.43 -6.68 14.53
N GLU A 68 -3.15 -6.71 14.93
CA GLU A 68 -2.72 -7.20 16.25
C GLU A 68 -3.35 -6.42 17.43
N PRO A 69 -3.41 -5.08 17.44
CA PRO A 69 -4.12 -4.33 18.48
C PRO A 69 -5.63 -4.57 18.52
N ALA A 70 -6.25 -4.86 17.36
CA ALA A 70 -7.70 -5.04 17.24
C ALA A 70 -8.19 -6.41 17.73
N LEU A 71 -7.32 -7.43 17.74
CA LEU A 71 -7.61 -8.76 18.28
C LEU A 71 -7.30 -8.90 19.78
N ALA A 72 -6.58 -7.93 20.37
CA ALA A 72 -6.21 -7.90 21.77
C ALA A 72 -7.22 -7.15 22.68
N ALA A 73 -8.38 -6.75 22.15
CA ALA A 73 -9.42 -5.95 22.82
C ALA A 73 -10.72 -6.74 23.07
#